data_AF-A0A533YS06-F1
#
_entry.id   AF-A0A533YS06-F1
#
_cell.length_a   1.000
_cell.length_b   1.000
_cell.length_c   1.000
_cell.angle_alpha   90.00
_cell.angle_beta   90.00
_cell.angle_gamma   90.00
#
_symmetry.space_group_name_H-M   'P 1'
#
loop_
_entity.id
_entity.type
_entity.pdbx_description
1 polymer ?
#
loop_
_entity_poly.entity_id
_entity_poly.type
_entity_poly.pdbx_seq_one_letter_code
_entity_poly.pdbx_strand_id
1 'polypeptide(L)'
;MNEWPPYVGVVTGIVGMITGVTGACLGYLGYRRSGRVKALDLRLELRKAETATRAVLEQLPALINRAQASRTSAHVSGGSFGSSNQAAWVQECEKVRADVDGLLKELPATGDDYRTLSPEELESRLVAIDVLQAKASRIRDKCHGTIVADEKWRESLQATQYR
;
A
#
# COMPACT_ATOMS: atom_id res chain seq x y z
N MET A 1 -7.56 -33.37 9.46
CA MET A 1 -7.91 -32.04 10.03
C MET A 1 -7.12 -31.03 9.22
N ASN A 2 -7.79 -30.24 8.40
CA ASN A 2 -7.15 -29.40 7.39
C ASN A 2 -6.50 -28.19 8.07
N GLU A 3 -5.21 -28.33 8.38
CA GLU A 3 -4.35 -27.26 8.85
C GLU A 3 -4.13 -26.29 7.68
N TRP A 4 -5.10 -25.40 7.47
CA TRP A 4 -4.87 -24.21 6.68
C TRP A 4 -3.78 -23.40 7.38
N PRO A 5 -2.65 -23.07 6.71
CA PRO A 5 -1.65 -22.20 7.30
C PRO A 5 -2.33 -20.89 7.69
N PRO A 6 -1.94 -20.26 8.82
CA PRO A 6 -2.71 -19.23 9.51
C PRO A 6 -2.98 -18.02 8.61
N TYR A 7 -4.12 -18.08 7.94
CA TYR A 7 -4.67 -17.13 6.97
C TYR A 7 -5.04 -15.78 7.61
N VAL A 8 -5.07 -15.74 8.94
CA VAL A 8 -5.45 -14.58 9.76
C VAL A 8 -4.42 -13.45 9.68
N GLY A 9 -3.13 -13.75 9.46
CA GLY A 9 -2.07 -12.73 9.40
C GLY A 9 -2.03 -11.90 8.10
N VAL A 10 -2.72 -12.35 7.04
CA VAL A 10 -2.83 -11.61 5.77
C VAL A 10 -4.06 -10.70 5.77
N VAL A 11 -5.15 -11.14 6.41
CA VAL A 11 -6.52 -10.57 6.36
C VAL A 11 -6.78 -9.45 7.38
N THR A 12 -5.95 -9.30 8.42
CA THR A 12 -6.07 -8.21 9.41
C THR A 12 -5.00 -7.13 9.26
N GLY A 13 -4.12 -7.25 8.28
CA GLY A 13 -2.86 -6.51 8.26
C GLY A 13 -2.92 -5.14 7.59
N ILE A 14 -3.74 -4.94 6.55
CA ILE A 14 -3.54 -3.77 5.67
C ILE A 14 -4.00 -2.47 6.36
N VAL A 15 -5.20 -2.47 6.95
CA VAL A 15 -5.76 -1.28 7.65
C VAL A 15 -5.00 -0.96 8.94
N GLY A 16 -4.66 -1.96 9.74
CA GLY A 16 -3.84 -1.79 10.95
C GLY A 16 -2.43 -1.25 10.64
N MET A 17 -1.86 -1.62 9.49
CA MET A 17 -0.55 -1.15 9.05
C MET A 17 -0.53 0.32 8.65
N ILE A 18 -1.58 0.85 8.01
CA ILE A 18 -1.65 2.28 7.63
C ILE A 18 -1.49 3.17 8.87
N THR A 19 -2.12 2.78 9.98
CA THR A 19 -2.01 3.47 11.26
C THR A 19 -0.62 3.30 11.88
N GLY A 20 -0.03 2.09 11.84
CA GLY A 20 1.30 1.82 12.38
C GLY A 20 2.46 2.53 11.67
N VAL A 21 2.40 2.68 10.34
CA VAL A 21 3.40 3.43 9.56
C VAL A 21 3.43 4.90 9.99
N THR A 22 2.27 5.47 10.32
CA THR A 22 2.18 6.85 10.81
C THR A 22 2.95 7.02 12.12
N GLY A 23 2.81 6.08 13.07
CA GLY A 23 3.56 6.11 14.33
C GLY A 23 5.08 5.95 14.16
N ALA A 24 5.52 5.06 13.28
CA ALA A 24 6.94 4.83 13.01
C ALA A 24 7.62 6.04 12.33
N CYS A 25 6.92 6.68 11.38
CA CYS A 25 7.42 7.89 10.73
C CYS A 25 7.43 9.11 11.67
N LEU A 26 6.44 9.25 12.55
CA LEU A 26 6.44 10.28 13.59
C LEU A 26 7.61 10.09 14.58
N GLY A 27 7.97 8.84 14.90
CA GLY A 27 9.19 8.54 15.67
C GLY A 27 10.49 8.92 14.93
N TYR A 28 10.50 8.74 13.61
CA TYR A 28 11.63 9.11 12.75
C TYR A 28 11.82 10.63 12.60
N LEU A 29 10.73 11.43 12.67
CA LEU A 29 10.77 12.90 12.70
C LEU A 29 11.64 13.45 13.85
N GLY A 30 11.62 12.79 15.02
CA GLY A 30 12.43 13.19 16.16
C GLY A 30 13.93 13.05 15.90
N TYR A 31 14.33 12.13 15.02
CA TYR A 31 15.75 11.79 14.79
C TYR A 31 16.40 12.64 13.69
N ARG A 32 15.65 13.03 12.66
CA ARG A 32 16.24 13.65 11.44
C ARG A 32 16.35 15.18 11.47
N ARG A 33 15.87 15.84 12.54
CA ARG A 33 15.88 17.31 12.73
C ARG A 33 17.29 17.94 12.86
N SER A 34 18.35 17.17 12.60
CA SER A 34 19.75 17.52 12.86
C SER A 34 20.60 17.82 11.60
N GLY A 35 20.04 17.76 10.38
CA GLY A 35 20.79 18.00 9.14
C GLY A 35 20.22 19.15 8.30
N ARG A 36 20.86 20.32 8.31
CA ARG A 36 20.47 21.48 7.47
C ARG A 36 20.68 21.17 5.99
N VAL A 37 19.61 20.80 5.28
CA VAL A 37 19.57 20.81 3.80
C VAL A 37 19.16 22.21 3.33
N LYS A 38 19.73 22.70 2.22
CA LYS A 38 19.40 24.04 1.70
C LYS A 38 17.95 24.08 1.20
N ALA A 39 17.23 25.16 1.49
CA ALA A 39 15.80 25.33 1.19
C ALA A 39 15.41 25.11 -0.29
N LEU A 40 16.31 25.43 -1.23
CA LEU A 40 16.07 25.22 -2.65
C LEU A 40 16.08 23.73 -3.01
N ASP A 41 17.03 22.97 -2.46
CA ASP A 41 17.13 21.52 -2.68
C ASP A 41 15.90 20.82 -2.08
N LEU A 42 15.47 21.24 -0.89
CA LEU A 42 14.25 20.72 -0.25
C LEU A 42 12.99 20.90 -1.11
N ARG A 43 12.85 22.02 -1.83
CA ARG A 43 11.69 22.24 -2.72
C ARG A 43 11.70 21.30 -3.93
N LEU A 44 12.87 21.07 -4.52
CA LEU A 44 13.00 20.16 -5.66
C LEU A 44 12.77 18.71 -5.22
N GLU A 45 13.33 18.31 -4.09
CA GLU A 45 13.08 17.00 -3.49
C GLU A 45 11.61 16.79 -3.18
N LEU A 46 10.93 17.80 -2.60
CA LEU A 46 9.51 17.73 -2.28
C LEU A 46 8.66 17.48 -3.53
N ARG A 47 8.87 18.23 -4.62
CA ARG A 47 8.14 18.02 -5.88
C ARG A 47 8.39 16.66 -6.49
N LYS A 48 9.64 16.19 -6.45
CA LYS A 48 10.00 14.86 -6.96
C LYS A 48 9.33 13.75 -6.16
N ALA A 49 9.39 13.84 -4.83
CA ALA A 49 8.75 12.90 -3.92
C ALA A 49 7.22 12.90 -4.11
N GLU A 50 6.61 14.08 -4.27
CA GLU A 50 5.16 14.21 -4.50
C GLU A 50 4.75 13.52 -5.81
N THR A 51 5.47 13.81 -6.90
CA THR A 51 5.18 13.26 -8.22
C THR A 51 5.36 11.74 -8.23
N ALA A 52 6.42 11.24 -7.60
CA ALA A 52 6.66 9.80 -7.48
C ALA A 52 5.58 9.11 -6.63
N THR A 53 5.19 9.72 -5.51
CA THR A 53 4.16 9.17 -4.62
C THR A 53 2.80 9.15 -5.29
N ARG A 54 2.43 10.22 -6.00
CA ARG A 54 1.21 10.29 -6.81
C ARG A 54 1.17 9.18 -7.85
N ALA A 55 2.24 9.02 -8.63
CA ALA A 55 2.32 7.98 -9.66
C ALA A 55 2.15 6.57 -9.09
N VAL A 56 2.68 6.29 -7.89
CA VAL A 56 2.48 4.99 -7.22
C VAL A 56 1.02 4.85 -6.77
N LEU A 57 0.46 5.86 -6.09
CA LEU A 57 -0.91 5.82 -5.58
C LEU A 57 -1.94 5.66 -6.71
N GLU A 58 -1.75 6.31 -7.86
CA GLU A 58 -2.62 6.19 -9.04
C GLU A 58 -2.63 4.77 -9.64
N GLN A 59 -1.55 4.00 -9.45
CA GLN A 59 -1.46 2.61 -9.95
C GLN A 59 -2.07 1.59 -8.98
N LEU A 60 -2.20 1.93 -7.70
CA LEU A 60 -2.68 1.00 -6.67
C LEU A 60 -4.11 0.47 -6.92
N PRO A 61 -5.11 1.27 -7.35
CA PRO A 61 -6.45 0.76 -7.61
C PRO A 61 -6.47 -0.38 -8.64
N ALA A 62 -5.70 -0.25 -9.73
CA ALA A 62 -5.58 -1.29 -10.74
C ALA A 62 -4.90 -2.56 -10.18
N LEU A 63 -3.88 -2.39 -9.34
CA LEU A 63 -3.19 -3.50 -8.70
C LEU A 63 -4.08 -4.24 -7.68
N ILE A 64 -4.88 -3.51 -6.90
CA ILE A 64 -5.86 -4.08 -5.97
C ILE A 64 -6.90 -4.90 -6.75
N ASN A 65 -7.41 -4.38 -7.87
CA ASN A 65 -8.34 -5.12 -8.72
C ASN A 65 -7.72 -6.41 -9.25
N ARG A 66 -6.44 -6.36 -9.65
CA ARG A 66 -5.71 -7.56 -10.11
C ARG A 66 -5.54 -8.59 -8.99
N ALA A 67 -5.21 -8.15 -7.77
CA ALA A 67 -5.10 -9.03 -6.61
C ALA A 67 -6.45 -9.67 -6.26
N GLN A 68 -7.54 -8.90 -6.33
CA GLN A 68 -8.90 -9.40 -6.12
C GLN A 68 -9.29 -10.46 -7.17
N ALA A 69 -9.01 -10.20 -8.45
CA ALA A 69 -9.28 -11.13 -9.54
C ALA A 69 -8.46 -12.43 -9.42
N SER A 70 -7.18 -12.30 -9.08
CA SER A 70 -6.27 -13.42 -8.82
C SER A 70 -6.82 -14.37 -7.77
N ARG A 71 -7.19 -13.84 -6.60
CA ARG A 71 -7.74 -14.62 -5.50
C ARG A 71 -9.09 -15.25 -5.85
N THR A 72 -9.93 -14.53 -6.56
CA THR A 72 -11.22 -15.06 -7.04
C THR A 72 -11.01 -16.27 -7.95
N SER A 73 -10.07 -16.18 -8.90
CA SER A 73 -9.69 -17.31 -9.77
C SER A 73 -9.20 -18.50 -8.96
N ALA A 74 -8.32 -18.29 -7.99
CA ALA A 74 -7.78 -19.38 -7.16
C ALA A 74 -8.88 -20.09 -6.34
N HIS A 75 -9.82 -19.34 -5.77
CA HIS A 75 -10.96 -19.92 -5.04
C HIS A 75 -11.92 -20.71 -5.93
N VAL A 76 -12.14 -20.30 -7.18
CA VAL A 76 -12.90 -21.08 -8.16
C VAL A 76 -12.20 -22.41 -8.43
N SER A 77 -10.89 -22.38 -8.73
CA SER A 77 -10.10 -23.60 -8.98
C SER A 77 -10.03 -24.54 -7.79
N GLY A 78 -10.03 -24.01 -6.56
CA GLY A 78 -9.99 -24.78 -5.32
C GLY A 78 -11.36 -25.16 -4.74
N GLY A 79 -12.47 -24.87 -5.42
CA GLY A 79 -13.82 -25.22 -4.96
C GLY A 79 -14.31 -24.47 -3.70
N SER A 80 -13.70 -23.34 -3.36
CA SER A 80 -14.01 -22.52 -2.17
C SER A 80 -14.62 -21.15 -2.50
N PHE A 81 -15.06 -20.99 -3.74
CA PHE A 81 -15.82 -19.84 -4.22
C PHE A 81 -17.18 -19.73 -3.51
N GLY A 82 -17.58 -18.51 -3.14
CA GLY A 82 -18.78 -18.21 -2.37
C GLY A 82 -18.62 -18.32 -0.86
N SER A 83 -17.40 -18.55 -0.34
CA SER A 83 -17.17 -18.63 1.11
C SER A 83 -17.21 -17.27 1.80
N SER A 84 -17.47 -17.26 3.11
CA SER A 84 -17.40 -16.05 3.94
C SER A 84 -16.03 -15.36 3.88
N ASN A 85 -14.96 -16.14 3.67
CA ASN A 85 -13.60 -15.62 3.50
C ASN A 85 -13.45 -14.81 2.20
N GLN A 86 -14.13 -15.21 1.11
CA GLN A 86 -14.14 -14.43 -0.12
C GLN A 86 -14.86 -13.09 0.09
N ALA A 87 -16.01 -13.10 0.78
CA ALA A 87 -16.74 -11.87 1.08
C ALA A 87 -15.92 -10.91 1.96
N ALA A 88 -15.23 -11.42 2.98
CA ALA A 88 -14.33 -10.63 3.82
C ALA A 88 -13.17 -10.01 3.02
N TRP A 89 -12.59 -10.78 2.08
CA TRP A 89 -11.53 -10.30 1.20
C TRP A 89 -11.98 -9.17 0.26
N VAL A 90 -13.16 -9.31 -0.35
CA VAL A 90 -13.75 -8.26 -1.20
C VAL A 90 -13.95 -6.98 -0.40
N GLN A 91 -14.50 -7.08 0.81
CA GLN A 91 -14.69 -5.94 1.70
C GLN A 91 -13.37 -5.29 2.11
N GLU A 92 -12.31 -6.08 2.32
CA GLU A 92 -10.97 -5.54 2.60
C GLU A 92 -10.40 -4.79 1.40
N CYS A 93 -10.52 -5.33 0.18
CA CYS A 93 -10.11 -4.63 -1.05
C CYS A 93 -10.84 -3.30 -1.23
N GLU A 94 -12.14 -3.24 -0.91
CA GLU A 94 -12.92 -2.00 -0.95
C GLU A 94 -12.42 -0.97 0.06
N LYS A 95 -12.14 -1.39 1.31
CA LYS A 95 -11.57 -0.51 2.34
C LYS A 95 -10.22 0.05 1.91
N VAL A 96 -9.33 -0.81 1.41
CA VAL A 96 -8.00 -0.37 0.94
C VAL A 96 -8.11 0.58 -0.25
N ARG A 97 -9.09 0.38 -1.14
CA ARG A 97 -9.35 1.32 -2.24
C ARG A 97 -9.79 2.69 -1.72
N ALA A 98 -10.71 2.71 -0.76
CA ALA A 98 -11.15 3.94 -0.11
C ALA A 98 -9.99 4.64 0.64
N ASP A 99 -9.10 3.87 1.27
CA ASP A 99 -7.89 4.41 1.91
C ASP A 99 -6.95 5.03 0.88
N VAL A 100 -6.70 4.36 -0.26
CA VAL A 100 -5.89 4.90 -1.36
C VAL A 100 -6.49 6.20 -1.91
N ASP A 101 -7.81 6.25 -2.09
CA ASP A 101 -8.51 7.48 -2.51
C ASP A 101 -8.37 8.60 -1.46
N GLY A 102 -8.35 8.25 -0.17
CA GLY A 102 -8.04 9.17 0.92
C GLY A 102 -6.62 9.72 0.83
N LEU A 103 -5.63 8.85 0.63
CA LEU A 103 -4.21 9.23 0.50
C LEU A 103 -3.98 10.13 -0.74
N LEU A 104 -4.69 9.89 -1.83
CA LEU A 104 -4.65 10.75 -3.03
C LEU A 104 -5.19 12.16 -2.75
N LYS A 105 -6.18 12.30 -1.87
CA LYS A 105 -6.72 13.60 -1.45
C LYS A 105 -5.82 14.34 -0.46
N GLU A 106 -4.99 13.62 0.30
CA GLU A 106 -3.97 14.20 1.18
C GLU A 106 -2.80 14.81 0.39
N LEU A 107 -2.58 14.37 -0.85
CA LEU A 107 -1.55 14.97 -1.70
C LEU A 107 -1.98 16.39 -2.12
N PRO A 108 -1.08 17.39 -2.03
CA PRO A 108 -1.34 18.74 -2.51
C PRO A 108 -1.66 18.75 -4.02
N ALA A 109 -2.25 19.83 -4.51
CA ALA A 109 -2.56 19.94 -5.93
C ALA A 109 -1.26 20.00 -6.76
N THR A 110 -1.25 19.34 -7.93
CA THR A 110 -0.11 19.35 -8.84
C THR A 110 0.31 20.77 -9.19
N GLY A 111 1.54 21.15 -8.88
CA GLY A 111 2.12 22.44 -9.24
C GLY A 111 2.25 23.45 -8.10
N ASP A 112 2.06 23.05 -6.84
CA ASP A 112 2.42 23.91 -5.71
C ASP A 112 3.93 24.21 -5.73
N ASP A 113 4.26 25.50 -5.75
CA ASP A 113 5.61 25.96 -6.03
C ASP A 113 6.46 26.03 -4.73
N TYR A 114 5.81 25.91 -3.56
CA TYR A 114 6.41 25.88 -2.20
C TYR A 114 7.37 27.04 -1.89
N ARG A 115 7.27 28.13 -2.66
CA ARG A 115 8.18 29.29 -2.60
C ARG A 115 8.03 30.10 -1.32
N THR A 116 6.86 30.06 -0.70
CA THR A 116 6.51 30.79 0.52
C THR A 116 6.81 30.00 1.79
N LEU A 117 7.12 28.71 1.70
CA LEU A 117 7.41 27.86 2.86
C LEU A 117 8.84 28.05 3.37
N SER A 118 8.96 28.06 4.70
CA SER A 118 10.22 28.01 5.42
C SER A 118 10.90 26.64 5.29
N PRO A 119 12.22 26.54 5.55
CA PRO A 119 12.93 25.25 5.51
C PRO A 119 12.31 24.20 6.43
N GLU A 120 11.88 24.58 7.64
CA GLU A 120 11.26 23.66 8.60
C GLU A 120 9.91 23.13 8.11
N GLU A 121 9.10 23.98 7.47
CA GLU A 121 7.83 23.56 6.86
C GLU A 121 8.06 22.65 5.65
N LEU A 122 9.08 22.93 4.84
CA LEU A 122 9.47 22.08 3.70
C LEU A 122 9.89 20.69 4.17
N GLU A 123 10.72 20.61 5.22
CA GLU A 123 11.12 19.35 5.83
C GLU A 123 9.91 18.57 6.37
N SER A 124 9.00 19.25 7.09
CA SER A 124 7.78 18.62 7.60
C SER A 124 6.90 18.06 6.48
N ARG A 125 6.77 18.78 5.36
CA ARG A 125 6.01 18.31 4.19
C ARG A 125 6.70 17.16 3.49
N LEU A 126 8.03 17.20 3.36
CA LEU A 126 8.79 16.13 2.74
C LEU A 126 8.58 14.81 3.47
N VAL A 127 8.63 14.86 4.81
CA VAL A 127 8.37 13.67 5.62
C VAL A 127 6.93 13.20 5.49
N ALA A 128 5.94 14.10 5.43
CA ALA A 128 4.55 13.70 5.18
C ALA A 128 4.41 12.91 3.86
N ILE A 129 5.08 13.37 2.80
CA ILE A 129 5.12 12.64 1.52
C ILE A 129 5.84 11.31 1.64
N ASP A 130 6.97 11.23 2.35
CA ASP A 130 7.67 9.97 2.60
C ASP A 130 6.77 8.95 3.34
N VAL A 131 5.94 9.42 4.28
CA VAL A 131 4.94 8.57 4.97
C VAL A 131 3.93 8.01 3.97
N LEU A 132 3.40 8.86 3.08
CA LEU A 132 2.47 8.46 2.03
C LEU A 132 3.12 7.43 1.08
N GLN A 133 4.38 7.67 0.69
CA GLN A 133 5.14 6.74 -0.16
C GLN A 133 5.38 5.39 0.51
N ALA A 134 5.69 5.39 1.82
CA ALA A 134 5.85 4.16 2.60
C ALA A 134 4.54 3.37 2.70
N LYS A 135 3.41 4.06 2.94
CA LYS A 135 2.06 3.45 2.92
C LYS A 135 1.77 2.83 1.56
N ALA A 136 1.97 3.59 0.49
CA ALA A 136 1.71 3.16 -0.89
C ALA A 136 2.56 1.93 -1.27
N SER A 137 3.85 1.95 -0.95
CA SER A 137 4.78 0.85 -1.24
C SER A 137 4.37 -0.44 -0.53
N ARG A 138 3.95 -0.36 0.74
CA ARG A 138 3.50 -1.54 1.49
C ARG A 138 2.21 -2.14 0.93
N ILE A 139 1.25 -1.32 0.50
CA ILE A 139 0.03 -1.80 -0.17
C ILE A 139 0.41 -2.55 -1.45
N ARG A 140 1.29 -1.97 -2.26
CA ARG A 140 1.80 -2.59 -3.49
C ARG A 140 2.44 -3.95 -3.22
N ASP A 141 3.35 -4.02 -2.25
CA ASP A 141 4.10 -5.23 -1.93
C ASP A 141 3.17 -6.34 -1.42
N LYS A 142 2.13 -5.98 -0.65
CA LYS A 142 1.12 -6.93 -0.18
C LYS A 142 0.27 -7.47 -1.33
N CYS A 143 -0.20 -6.60 -2.23
CA CYS A 143 -0.95 -7.02 -3.42
C CYS A 143 -0.12 -7.95 -4.32
N HIS A 144 1.17 -7.65 -4.51
CA HIS A 144 2.08 -8.54 -5.22
C HIS A 144 2.23 -9.88 -4.51
N GLY A 145 2.46 -9.85 -3.19
CA GLY A 145 2.57 -11.06 -2.38
C GLY A 145 1.33 -11.95 -2.46
N THR A 146 0.12 -11.37 -2.49
CA THR A 146 -1.12 -12.13 -2.66
C THR A 146 -1.21 -12.77 -4.04
N ILE A 147 -0.89 -12.03 -5.11
CA ILE A 147 -0.91 -12.57 -6.48
C ILE A 147 0.05 -13.75 -6.61
N VAL A 148 1.27 -13.64 -6.09
CA VAL A 148 2.27 -14.71 -6.14
C VAL A 148 1.84 -15.92 -5.31
N ALA A 149 1.23 -15.71 -4.15
CA ALA A 149 0.73 -16.80 -3.31
C ALA A 149 -0.43 -17.55 -3.98
N ASP A 150 -1.38 -16.82 -4.57
CA ASP A 150 -2.51 -17.41 -5.28
C ASP A 150 -2.04 -18.22 -6.51
N GLU A 151 -1.03 -17.73 -7.25
CA GLU A 151 -0.42 -18.46 -8.37
C GLU A 151 0.15 -19.82 -7.92
N LYS A 152 1.01 -19.81 -6.89
CA LYS A 152 1.61 -21.03 -6.34
C LYS A 152 0.56 -22.04 -5.87
N TRP A 153 -0.54 -21.55 -5.30
CA TRP A 153 -1.63 -22.43 -4.90
C TRP A 153 -2.30 -23.06 -6.12
N ARG A 154 -2.61 -22.31 -7.18
CA ARG A 154 -3.18 -22.86 -8.42
C ARG A 154 -2.28 -23.93 -9.04
N GLU A 155 -0.98 -23.68 -9.10
CA GLU A 155 0.01 -24.67 -9.58
C GLU A 155 -0.04 -25.96 -8.75
N SER A 156 -0.13 -25.86 -7.42
CA SER A 156 -0.22 -27.04 -6.54
C SER A 156 -1.51 -27.85 -6.72
N LEU A 157 -2.64 -27.19 -7.02
CA LEU A 157 -3.91 -27.86 -7.29
C LEU A 157 -3.84 -28.64 -8.60
N GLN A 158 -3.26 -28.05 -9.65
CA GLN A 158 -3.05 -28.72 -10.94
C GLN A 158 -2.14 -29.94 -10.77
N ALA A 159 -1.01 -29.79 -10.07
CA ALA A 159 -0.08 -30.90 -9.82
C ALA A 159 -0.72 -32.07 -9.06
N THR A 160 -1.72 -31.78 -8.21
CA THR A 160 -2.47 -32.80 -7.47
C THR A 160 -3.54 -33.49 -8.33
N GLN A 161 -4.13 -32.78 -9.30
CA GLN A 161 -5.13 -33.35 -10.23
C GLN A 161 -4.54 -34.26 -11.31
N TYR A 162 -3.26 -34.10 -11.65
CA TYR A 162 -2.56 -34.93 -12.64
C TYR A 162 -1.80 -36.13 -12.02
N ARG A 163 -2.15 -36.52 -10.79
CA ARG A 163 -1.59 -37.68 -10.08
C ARG A 163 -2.64 -38.75 -9.88
#